data_AF-A0A4P7PPM4-F1
#
_entry.id   AF-A0A4P7PPM4-F1
#
_cell.length_a   1.000
_cell.length_b   1.000
_cell.length_c   1.000
_cell.angle_alpha   90.00
_cell.angle_beta   90.00
_cell.angle_gamma   90.00
#
_symmetry.space_group_name_H-M   'P 1'
#
loop_
_entity.id
_entity.type
_entity.pdbx_description
1 polymer ?
#
loop_
_entity_poly.entity_id
_entity_poly.type
_entity_poly.pdbx_seq_one_letter_code
_entity_poly.pdbx_strand_id
1 'polypeptide(L)'
;MNREAIENILTLKNSMQAAIDSGEIKSREQLMEVAACHGLIGTRNGIDYAGFKCENGKRLRVRFNFNDLPPKEHRAKGPRPRKVTTGFWIYALTAHSDDGERKACYVGQAADLRKRFRDHLHRQREGRGSFALFQWAAREQVDVKAVVLTWAAGTQSNATYFEGYWLQRALAASFDAPDVQNWGNLPKPTSLPGQPTYWPAVAAQANSISLIEVVMQKIIPKPLYLEAESLEPLQILSPT
;
A
#
# COMPACT_ATOMS: atom_id res chain seq x y z
N MET A 1 13.76 14.06 -17.81
CA MET A 1 13.56 14.35 -16.36
C MET A 1 14.53 15.47 -15.99
N ASN A 2 14.05 16.64 -15.60
CA ASN A 2 14.85 17.88 -15.62
C ASN A 2 15.82 17.96 -14.41
N ARG A 3 17.08 17.56 -14.62
CA ARG A 3 18.17 17.52 -13.62
C ARG A 3 18.48 18.91 -13.05
N GLU A 4 18.47 19.91 -13.92
CA GLU A 4 18.69 21.32 -13.59
C GLU A 4 17.64 21.84 -12.60
N ALA A 5 16.37 21.47 -12.79
CA ALA A 5 15.30 21.84 -11.87
C ALA A 5 15.42 21.19 -10.47
N ILE A 6 16.12 20.06 -10.34
CA ILE A 6 16.42 19.43 -9.04
C ILE A 6 17.56 20.17 -8.35
N GLU A 7 18.62 20.46 -9.11
CA GLU A 7 19.80 21.16 -8.63
C GLU A 7 19.46 22.56 -8.13
N ASN A 8 18.66 23.33 -8.88
CA ASN A 8 18.20 24.66 -8.47
C ASN A 8 17.40 24.63 -7.15
N ILE A 9 16.58 23.60 -6.91
CA ILE A 9 15.84 23.46 -5.64
C ILE A 9 16.78 23.15 -4.48
N LEU A 10 17.77 22.28 -4.70
CA LEU A 10 18.75 21.94 -3.66
C LEU A 10 19.60 23.15 -3.30
N THR A 11 20.03 23.92 -4.29
CA THR A 11 20.77 25.17 -4.10
C THR A 11 19.95 26.18 -3.31
N LEU A 12 18.69 26.41 -3.68
CA LEU A 12 17.80 27.33 -2.97
C LEU A 12 17.55 26.88 -1.53
N LYS A 13 17.25 25.59 -1.31
CA LYS A 13 17.09 25.03 0.04
C LYS A 13 18.34 25.26 0.89
N ASN A 14 19.51 24.98 0.35
CA ASN A 14 20.78 25.11 1.06
C ASN A 14 21.09 26.58 1.38
N SER A 15 20.81 27.50 0.45
CA SER A 15 20.96 28.94 0.68
C SER A 15 20.03 29.44 1.80
N MET A 16 18.75 29.05 1.79
CA MET A 16 17.81 29.41 2.86
C MET A 16 18.22 28.79 4.21
N GLN A 17 18.73 27.55 4.20
CA GLN A 17 19.24 26.92 5.42
C GLN A 17 20.48 27.66 5.95
N ALA A 18 21.42 28.02 5.07
CA ALA A 18 22.61 28.78 5.44
C ALA A 18 22.26 30.18 5.99
N ALA A 19 21.26 30.86 5.43
CA ALA A 19 20.79 32.15 5.93
C ALA A 19 20.13 32.05 7.32
N ILE A 20 19.49 30.93 7.64
CA ILE A 20 19.00 30.67 9.01
C ILE A 20 20.17 30.37 9.94
N ASP A 21 21.10 29.50 9.51
CA ASP A 21 22.24 29.07 10.32
C ASP A 21 23.21 30.23 10.62
N SER A 22 23.33 31.20 9.69
CA SER A 22 24.10 32.44 9.87
C SER A 22 23.37 33.50 10.71
N GLY A 23 22.07 33.30 10.97
CA GLY A 23 21.23 34.28 11.64
C GLY A 23 20.84 35.48 10.78
N GLU A 24 20.96 35.40 9.45
CA GLU A 24 20.39 36.39 8.53
C GLU A 24 18.86 36.35 8.54
N ILE A 25 18.29 35.14 8.59
CA ILE A 25 16.87 34.91 8.85
C ILE A 25 16.69 34.56 10.32
N LYS A 26 16.12 35.49 11.11
CA LYS A 26 16.02 35.38 12.57
C LYS A 26 14.64 35.00 13.09
N SER A 27 13.63 35.08 12.23
CA SER A 27 12.24 34.86 12.60
C SER A 27 11.49 34.09 11.51
N ARG A 28 10.36 33.51 11.91
CA ARG A 28 9.47 32.83 10.98
C ARG A 28 8.88 33.79 9.95
N GLU A 29 8.50 34.98 10.36
CA GLU A 29 7.95 36.01 9.48
C GLU A 29 8.94 36.33 8.35
N GLN A 30 10.19 36.60 8.71
CA GLN A 30 11.28 36.82 7.73
C GLN A 30 11.48 35.62 6.80
N LEU A 31 11.42 34.39 7.33
CA LEU A 31 11.53 33.19 6.50
C LEU A 31 10.39 33.11 5.46
N MET A 32 9.17 33.50 5.84
CA MET A 32 8.02 33.49 4.95
C MET A 32 8.10 34.59 3.90
N GLU A 33 8.63 35.76 4.25
CA GLU A 33 8.91 36.85 3.30
C GLU A 33 9.96 36.44 2.27
N VAL A 34 11.10 35.88 2.72
CA VAL A 34 12.14 35.37 1.83
C VAL A 34 11.59 34.27 0.91
N ALA A 35 10.77 33.36 1.46
CA ALA A 35 10.12 32.34 0.66
C ALA A 35 9.20 32.94 -0.42
N ALA A 36 8.42 33.97 -0.08
CA ALA A 36 7.55 34.66 -1.02
C ALA A 36 8.36 35.38 -2.13
N CYS A 37 9.50 36.01 -1.81
CA CYS A 37 10.41 36.60 -2.79
C CYS A 37 10.94 35.59 -3.82
N HIS A 38 11.08 34.33 -3.42
CA HIS A 38 11.47 33.23 -4.32
C HIS A 38 10.28 32.52 -4.98
N GLY A 39 9.06 33.09 -4.90
CA GLY A 39 7.86 32.50 -5.50
C GLY A 39 7.42 31.18 -4.85
N LEU A 40 7.86 30.92 -3.61
CA LEU A 40 7.55 29.69 -2.90
C LEU A 40 6.20 29.80 -2.17
N ILE A 41 5.37 28.76 -2.32
CA ILE A 41 4.07 28.70 -1.63
C ILE A 41 4.24 27.93 -0.32
N GLY A 42 3.90 28.55 0.81
CA GLY A 42 3.87 27.91 2.12
C GLY A 42 2.87 26.75 2.16
N THR A 43 3.33 25.56 2.56
CA THR A 43 2.47 24.35 2.60
C THR A 43 2.35 23.72 3.98
N ARG A 44 3.32 23.96 4.85
CA ARG A 44 3.31 23.55 6.25
C ARG A 44 4.12 24.56 7.06
N ASN A 45 3.60 24.92 8.22
CA ASN A 45 4.27 25.75 9.20
C ASN A 45 4.40 24.94 10.50
N GLY A 46 5.57 24.36 10.73
CA GLY A 46 5.90 23.55 11.90
C GLY A 46 6.65 24.36 12.96
N ILE A 47 6.90 23.71 14.10
CA ILE A 47 7.60 24.33 15.24
C ILE A 47 9.07 24.58 14.90
N ASP A 48 9.71 23.60 14.29
CA ASP A 48 11.14 23.59 13.94
C ASP A 48 11.39 23.56 12.43
N TYR A 49 10.35 23.78 11.61
CA TYR A 49 10.47 23.74 10.16
C TYR A 49 9.34 24.48 9.43
N ALA A 50 9.62 24.91 8.21
CA ALA A 50 8.61 25.31 7.23
C ALA A 50 8.77 24.47 5.95
N GLY A 51 7.64 24.10 5.36
CA GLY A 51 7.58 23.34 4.11
C GLY A 51 7.00 24.20 2.99
N PHE A 52 7.71 24.28 1.87
CA PHE A 52 7.36 25.13 0.74
C PHE A 52 7.16 24.31 -0.54
N LYS A 53 6.27 24.77 -1.43
CA LYS A 53 6.07 24.23 -2.78
C LYS A 53 6.66 25.20 -3.79
N CYS A 54 7.52 24.68 -4.66
CA CYS A 54 8.09 25.40 -5.79
C CYS A 54 7.10 25.41 -6.97
N GLU A 55 7.31 26.32 -7.92
CA GLU A 55 6.48 26.45 -9.13
C GLU A 55 6.37 25.13 -9.93
N ASN A 56 7.47 24.38 -10.04
CA ASN A 56 7.52 23.07 -10.70
C ASN A 56 6.82 21.93 -9.92
N GLY A 57 6.08 22.24 -8.86
CA GLY A 57 5.30 21.30 -8.06
C GLY A 57 6.10 20.52 -7.00
N LYS A 58 7.43 20.60 -7.03
CA LYS A 58 8.30 19.98 -6.02
C LYS A 58 8.26 20.75 -4.71
N ARG A 59 8.76 20.12 -3.65
CA ARG A 59 8.68 20.65 -2.30
C ARG A 59 10.04 20.68 -1.64
N LEU A 60 10.33 21.75 -0.94
CA LEU A 60 11.50 21.87 -0.08
C LEU A 60 11.06 22.09 1.37
N ARG A 61 11.94 21.75 2.30
CA ARG A 61 11.74 21.96 3.73
C ARG A 61 13.00 22.57 4.30
N VAL A 62 12.82 23.65 5.05
CA VAL A 62 13.88 24.33 5.77
C VAL A 62 13.61 24.17 7.26
N ARG A 63 14.65 23.88 8.04
CA ARG A 63 14.56 23.71 9.50
C ARG A 63 15.08 24.95 10.19
N PHE A 64 14.51 25.26 11.35
CA PHE A 64 14.89 26.40 12.17
C PHE A 64 14.64 26.11 13.64
N ASN A 65 15.19 26.94 14.51
CA ASN A 65 14.94 26.90 15.94
C ASN A 65 14.62 28.30 16.49
N PHE A 66 13.60 28.96 15.94
CA PHE A 66 13.23 30.32 16.33
C PHE A 66 12.63 30.41 17.74
N ASN A 67 12.28 29.29 18.38
CA ASN A 67 11.70 29.20 19.74
C ASN A 67 10.48 30.12 19.97
N ASP A 68 9.76 30.44 18.90
CA ASP A 68 8.66 31.40 18.84
C ASP A 68 7.28 30.74 18.95
N LEU A 69 7.22 29.41 18.94
CA LEU A 69 6.05 28.63 19.28
C LEU A 69 6.28 27.87 20.59
N PRO A 70 5.24 27.71 21.43
CA PRO A 70 5.37 26.90 22.63
C PRO A 70 5.88 25.51 22.23
N PRO A 71 6.84 24.93 22.98
CA PRO A 71 7.25 23.55 22.78
C PRO A 71 6.00 22.70 22.74
N LYS A 72 5.84 21.91 21.66
CA LYS A 72 4.76 20.92 21.67
C LYS A 72 5.03 20.06 22.89
N GLU A 73 4.05 19.91 23.77
CA GLU A 73 4.09 18.81 24.73
C GLU A 73 4.45 17.57 23.93
N HIS A 74 5.64 17.04 24.20
CA HIS A 74 5.99 15.72 23.75
C HIS A 74 5.04 14.80 24.49
N ARG A 75 3.84 14.58 23.92
CA ARG A 75 3.10 13.37 24.18
C ARG A 75 4.08 12.29 23.77
N ALA A 76 4.78 11.73 24.77
CA ALA A 76 5.49 10.49 24.60
C ALA A 76 4.53 9.63 23.81
N LYS A 77 4.91 9.23 22.59
CA LYS A 77 4.20 8.14 21.95
C LYS A 77 4.52 6.96 22.86
N GLY A 78 3.72 6.80 23.92
CA GLY A 78 3.75 5.61 24.76
C GLY A 78 3.74 4.43 23.80
N PRO A 79 4.47 3.35 24.13
CA PRO A 79 4.68 2.23 23.21
C PRO A 79 3.34 1.90 22.57
N ARG A 80 3.20 2.26 21.28
CA ARG A 80 1.98 1.92 20.56
C ARG A 80 2.01 0.41 20.58
N PRO A 81 1.07 -0.29 21.23
CA PRO A 81 1.07 -1.72 21.21
C PRO A 81 1.15 -2.10 19.74
N ARG A 82 2.24 -2.76 19.33
CA ARG A 82 2.30 -3.37 18.02
C ARG A 82 1.10 -4.30 18.04
N LYS A 83 0.07 -4.02 17.23
CA LYS A 83 -0.99 -4.99 16.99
C LYS A 83 -0.28 -6.21 16.46
N VAL A 84 -0.05 -7.20 17.31
CA VAL A 84 0.45 -8.50 16.90
C VAL A 84 -0.67 -9.07 16.05
N THR A 85 -0.47 -9.05 14.74
CA THR A 85 -1.41 -9.64 13.79
C THR A 85 -1.24 -11.15 13.90
N THR A 86 -2.33 -11.87 14.13
CA THR A 86 -2.33 -13.34 14.18
C THR A 86 -2.11 -13.97 12.79
N GLY A 87 -2.12 -13.14 11.73
CA GLY A 87 -1.88 -13.54 10.36
C GLY A 87 -2.32 -12.45 9.38
N PHE A 88 -2.40 -12.84 8.11
CA PHE A 88 -2.76 -11.97 7.00
C PHE A 88 -3.73 -12.69 6.07
N TRP A 89 -4.74 -11.95 5.60
CA TRP A 89 -5.58 -12.39 4.50
C TRP A 89 -4.83 -12.24 3.19
N ILE A 90 -4.89 -13.27 2.36
CA ILE A 90 -4.39 -13.27 1.00
C ILE A 90 -5.60 -13.16 0.08
N TYR A 91 -5.58 -12.17 -0.80
CA TYR A 91 -6.69 -11.87 -1.70
C TYR A 91 -6.18 -11.63 -3.12
N ALA A 92 -7.10 -11.75 -4.07
CA ALA A 92 -6.91 -11.26 -5.43
C ALA A 92 -7.97 -10.23 -5.78
N LEU A 93 -7.54 -9.22 -6.53
CA LEU A 93 -8.41 -8.41 -7.35
C LEU A 93 -8.31 -8.92 -8.78
N THR A 94 -9.42 -9.14 -9.45
CA THR A 94 -9.47 -9.69 -10.81
C THR A 94 -10.38 -8.85 -11.69
N ALA A 95 -10.05 -8.81 -12.98
CA ALA A 95 -10.86 -8.20 -14.02
C ALA A 95 -10.82 -9.15 -15.23
N HIS A 96 -11.95 -9.31 -15.90
CA HIS A 96 -12.10 -10.15 -17.09
C HIS A 96 -12.81 -9.33 -18.15
N SER A 97 -12.32 -9.35 -19.39
CA SER A 97 -13.02 -8.77 -20.53
C SER A 97 -14.38 -9.46 -20.74
N ASP A 98 -15.29 -8.79 -21.44
CA ASP A 98 -16.64 -9.31 -21.70
C ASP A 98 -16.65 -10.62 -22.50
N ASP A 99 -15.67 -10.78 -23.40
CA ASP A 99 -15.45 -12.01 -24.16
C ASP A 99 -14.79 -13.14 -23.32
N GLY A 100 -14.31 -12.83 -22.10
CA GLY A 100 -13.63 -13.78 -21.21
C GLY A 100 -12.21 -14.16 -21.63
N GLU A 101 -11.73 -13.71 -22.79
CA GLU A 101 -10.44 -14.09 -23.36
C GLU A 101 -9.27 -13.41 -22.65
N ARG A 102 -9.49 -12.19 -22.17
CA ARG A 102 -8.46 -11.39 -21.49
C ARG A 102 -8.82 -11.25 -20.03
N LYS A 103 -7.82 -11.41 -19.18
CA LYS A 103 -8.00 -11.32 -17.73
C LYS A 103 -6.74 -10.83 -17.06
N ALA A 104 -6.92 -9.96 -16.07
CA ALA A 104 -5.83 -9.40 -15.30
C ALA A 104 -6.10 -9.55 -13.81
N CYS A 105 -5.02 -9.61 -13.03
CA CYS A 105 -5.10 -9.74 -11.59
C CYS A 105 -4.11 -8.86 -10.84
N TYR A 106 -4.44 -8.63 -9.57
CA TYR A 106 -3.55 -8.15 -8.53
C TYR A 106 -3.68 -9.08 -7.34
N VAL A 107 -2.59 -9.71 -6.91
CA VAL A 107 -2.57 -10.52 -5.69
C VAL A 107 -1.94 -9.69 -4.59
N GLY A 108 -2.51 -9.74 -3.39
CA GLY A 108 -1.96 -9.01 -2.26
C GLY A 108 -2.33 -9.61 -0.92
N GLN A 109 -1.69 -9.08 0.12
CA GLN A 109 -1.89 -9.47 1.51
C GLN A 109 -2.38 -8.30 2.37
N ALA A 110 -3.17 -8.59 3.40
CA ALA A 110 -3.63 -7.59 4.38
C ALA A 110 -4.05 -8.20 5.72
N ALA A 111 -3.65 -7.57 6.83
CA ALA A 111 -4.21 -7.86 8.15
C ALA A 111 -5.63 -7.28 8.34
N ASP A 112 -5.99 -6.24 7.57
CA ASP A 112 -7.29 -5.58 7.59
C ASP A 112 -7.80 -5.40 6.15
N LEU A 113 -8.63 -6.35 5.70
CA LEU A 113 -9.20 -6.37 4.35
C LEU A 113 -10.05 -5.13 4.07
N ARG A 114 -10.88 -4.70 5.03
CA ARG A 114 -11.77 -3.54 4.86
C ARG A 114 -10.97 -2.28 4.58
N LYS A 115 -9.92 -2.05 5.36
CA LYS A 115 -9.01 -0.93 5.11
C LYS A 115 -8.31 -1.08 3.76
N ARG A 116 -7.79 -2.27 3.45
CA ARG A 116 -7.01 -2.49 2.23
C ARG A 116 -7.84 -2.32 0.96
N PHE A 117 -9.04 -2.88 0.90
CA PHE A 117 -9.94 -2.73 -0.24
C PHE A 117 -10.37 -1.28 -0.43
N ARG A 118 -10.62 -0.54 0.66
CA ARG A 118 -10.87 0.90 0.60
C ARG A 118 -9.67 1.68 0.05
N ASP A 119 -8.46 1.32 0.46
CA ASP A 119 -7.24 1.95 -0.05
C ASP A 119 -7.07 1.67 -1.56
N HIS A 120 -7.37 0.46 -2.03
CA HIS A 120 -7.38 0.13 -3.47
C HIS A 120 -8.39 0.96 -4.25
N LEU A 121 -9.61 1.13 -3.74
CA LEU A 121 -10.65 1.89 -4.43
C LEU A 121 -10.40 3.40 -4.42
N HIS A 122 -9.98 3.98 -3.28
CA HIS A 122 -9.95 5.44 -3.10
C HIS A 122 -8.55 6.07 -3.09
N ARG A 123 -7.48 5.27 -3.04
CA ARG A 123 -6.10 5.78 -2.90
C ARG A 123 -5.15 5.18 -3.92
N GLN A 124 -5.64 5.11 -5.15
CA GLN A 124 -4.85 4.74 -6.31
C GLN A 124 -3.68 5.71 -6.48
N ARG A 125 -2.49 5.16 -6.72
CA ARG A 125 -1.26 5.92 -6.95
C ARG A 125 -0.54 5.31 -8.12
N GLU A 126 -0.17 6.14 -9.08
CA GLU A 126 0.54 5.68 -10.27
C GLU A 126 1.80 4.89 -9.89
N GLY A 127 2.02 3.77 -10.59
CA GLY A 127 3.15 2.87 -10.38
C GLY A 127 3.18 2.14 -9.03
N ARG A 128 2.07 2.09 -8.27
CA ARG A 128 2.01 1.37 -6.99
C ARG A 128 0.77 0.48 -6.86
N GLY A 129 0.97 -0.69 -6.26
CA GLY A 129 -0.11 -1.59 -5.87
C GLY A 129 -0.94 -2.04 -7.08
N SER A 130 -2.26 -1.97 -6.95
CA SER A 130 -3.23 -2.40 -7.96
C SER A 130 -3.50 -1.35 -9.05
N PHE A 131 -2.81 -0.20 -9.06
CA PHE A 131 -3.10 0.89 -9.99
C PHE A 131 -3.15 0.45 -11.46
N ALA A 132 -2.16 -0.33 -11.90
CA ALA A 132 -2.09 -0.81 -13.28
C ALA A 132 -3.24 -1.78 -13.63
N LEU A 133 -3.74 -2.55 -12.66
CA LEU A 133 -4.95 -3.37 -12.84
C LEU A 133 -6.17 -2.48 -13.09
N PHE A 134 -6.32 -1.38 -12.36
CA PHE A 134 -7.44 -0.45 -12.60
C PHE A 134 -7.34 0.25 -13.95
N GLN A 135 -6.13 0.60 -14.41
CA GLN A 135 -5.95 1.11 -15.77
C GLN A 135 -6.32 0.06 -16.82
N TRP A 136 -5.92 -1.20 -16.61
CA TRP A 136 -6.29 -2.31 -17.48
C TRP A 136 -7.82 -2.47 -17.52
N ALA A 137 -8.47 -2.55 -16.37
CA ALA A 137 -9.92 -2.72 -16.25
C ALA A 137 -10.70 -1.56 -16.89
N ALA A 138 -10.21 -0.32 -16.73
CA ALA A 138 -10.82 0.85 -17.37
C ALA A 138 -10.71 0.81 -18.91
N ARG A 139 -9.61 0.30 -19.48
CA ARG A 139 -9.45 0.14 -20.94
C ARG A 139 -10.40 -0.93 -21.49
N GLU A 140 -10.55 -2.01 -20.74
CA GLU A 140 -11.48 -3.10 -21.07
C GLU A 140 -12.94 -2.76 -20.73
N GLN A 141 -13.19 -1.64 -20.05
CA GLN A 141 -14.52 -1.21 -19.58
C GLN A 141 -15.21 -2.22 -18.65
N VAL A 142 -14.42 -2.90 -17.82
CA VAL A 142 -14.91 -3.95 -16.90
C VAL A 142 -14.66 -3.62 -15.44
N ASP A 143 -15.46 -4.22 -14.57
CA ASP A 143 -15.34 -4.05 -13.13
C ASP A 143 -14.20 -4.89 -12.53
N VAL A 144 -13.52 -4.29 -11.56
CA VAL A 144 -12.58 -5.03 -10.69
C VAL A 144 -13.38 -5.74 -9.59
N LYS A 145 -13.23 -7.05 -9.51
CA LYS A 145 -13.81 -7.91 -8.47
C LYS A 145 -12.76 -8.32 -7.46
N ALA A 146 -13.17 -8.56 -6.23
CA ALA A 146 -12.33 -9.00 -5.12
C ALA A 146 -12.73 -10.41 -4.68
N VAL A 147 -11.73 -11.26 -4.44
CA VAL A 147 -11.88 -12.59 -3.83
C VAL A 147 -10.83 -12.78 -2.75
N VAL A 148 -11.23 -13.34 -1.62
CA VAL A 148 -10.30 -13.73 -0.55
C VAL A 148 -9.91 -15.19 -0.78
N LEU A 149 -8.63 -15.44 -0.96
CA LEU A 149 -8.11 -16.74 -1.36
C LEU A 149 -7.89 -17.62 -0.13
N THR A 150 -7.12 -17.11 0.83
CA THR A 150 -6.77 -17.86 2.04
C THR A 150 -6.36 -16.95 3.20
N TRP A 151 -6.24 -17.53 4.38
CA TRP A 151 -5.64 -16.92 5.56
C TRP A 151 -4.26 -17.52 5.79
N ALA A 152 -3.23 -16.67 5.87
CA ALA A 152 -1.87 -17.07 6.22
C ALA A 152 -1.60 -16.70 7.68
N ALA A 153 -1.57 -17.71 8.57
CA ALA A 153 -1.26 -17.50 9.97
C ALA A 153 0.19 -16.98 10.18
N GLY A 154 0.40 -16.19 11.24
CA GLY A 154 1.73 -15.77 11.67
C GLY A 154 2.27 -14.52 10.98
N THR A 155 3.49 -14.62 10.43
CA THR A 155 4.32 -13.45 10.08
C THR A 155 4.09 -12.93 8.67
N GLN A 156 4.52 -11.68 8.43
CA GLN A 156 4.51 -11.08 7.09
C GLN A 156 5.33 -11.90 6.09
N SER A 157 6.44 -12.53 6.51
CA SER A 157 7.24 -13.40 5.63
C SER A 157 6.44 -14.60 5.14
N ASN A 158 5.62 -15.22 6.00
CA ASN A 158 4.73 -16.30 5.60
C ASN A 158 3.69 -15.81 4.60
N ALA A 159 3.05 -14.68 4.90
CA ALA A 159 2.05 -14.09 4.01
C ALA A 159 2.62 -13.68 2.64
N THR A 160 3.87 -13.19 2.57
CA THR A 160 4.58 -12.94 1.30
C THR A 160 4.81 -14.23 0.51
N TYR A 161 5.06 -15.36 1.18
CA TYR A 161 5.21 -16.66 0.54
C TYR A 161 3.88 -17.14 -0.08
N PHE A 162 2.77 -16.98 0.63
CA PHE A 162 1.43 -17.24 0.11
C PHE A 162 1.03 -16.29 -1.03
N GLU A 163 1.38 -15.00 -0.93
CA GLU A 163 1.16 -14.01 -1.99
C GLU A 163 1.87 -14.44 -3.29
N GLY A 164 3.13 -14.85 -3.18
CA GLY A 164 3.90 -15.39 -4.30
C GLY A 164 3.30 -16.67 -4.90
N TYR A 165 2.86 -17.61 -4.05
CA TYR A 165 2.17 -18.82 -4.48
C TYR A 165 0.93 -18.52 -5.32
N TRP A 166 0.04 -17.67 -4.81
CA TRP A 166 -1.22 -17.34 -5.48
C TRP A 166 -1.02 -16.56 -6.76
N LEU A 167 -0.02 -15.67 -6.81
CA LEU A 167 0.39 -15.01 -8.04
C LEU A 167 0.84 -16.03 -9.09
N GLN A 168 1.64 -17.04 -8.73
CA GLN A 168 2.03 -18.08 -9.68
C GLN A 168 0.84 -18.88 -10.21
N ARG A 169 -0.14 -19.21 -9.36
CA ARG A 169 -1.37 -19.89 -9.79
C ARG A 169 -2.14 -19.04 -10.79
N ALA A 170 -2.28 -17.73 -10.52
CA ALA A 170 -2.95 -16.80 -11.43
C ALA A 170 -2.21 -16.69 -12.78
N LEU A 171 -0.88 -16.51 -12.77
CA LEU A 171 -0.08 -16.43 -14.00
C LEU A 171 -0.16 -17.73 -14.81
N ALA A 172 -0.09 -18.89 -14.15
CA ALA A 172 -0.25 -20.19 -14.81
C ALA A 172 -1.66 -20.37 -15.41
N ALA A 173 -2.66 -19.70 -14.83
CA ALA A 173 -4.00 -19.64 -15.37
C ALA A 173 -4.18 -18.55 -16.44
N SER A 174 -3.10 -17.97 -16.97
CA SER A 174 -3.10 -16.95 -18.02
C SER A 174 -3.70 -15.61 -17.60
N PHE A 175 -3.60 -15.24 -16.33
CA PHE A 175 -3.85 -13.85 -15.93
C PHE A 175 -2.64 -12.98 -16.25
N ASP A 176 -2.92 -11.81 -16.82
CA ASP A 176 -1.98 -10.71 -16.80
C ASP A 176 -1.79 -10.21 -15.36
N ALA A 177 -0.56 -9.84 -15.00
CA ALA A 177 -0.27 -9.17 -13.75
C ALA A 177 0.38 -7.79 -14.06
N PRO A 178 -0.44 -6.77 -14.39
CA PRO A 178 0.07 -5.46 -14.76
C PRO A 178 0.95 -4.86 -13.66
N ASP A 179 2.13 -4.37 -14.03
CA ASP A 179 3.14 -3.80 -13.12
C ASP A 179 3.67 -4.76 -12.05
N VAL A 180 3.60 -6.08 -12.26
CA VAL A 180 4.12 -7.08 -11.30
C VAL A 180 5.59 -6.86 -10.93
N GLN A 181 6.41 -6.31 -11.84
CA GLN A 181 7.80 -5.95 -11.59
C GLN A 181 7.97 -4.92 -10.46
N ASN A 182 6.92 -4.14 -10.14
CA ASN A 182 6.91 -3.14 -9.07
C ASN A 182 6.47 -3.71 -7.71
N TRP A 183 6.07 -4.98 -7.63
CA TRP A 183 5.53 -5.59 -6.41
C TRP A 183 6.62 -6.20 -5.51
N GLY A 184 7.88 -6.16 -5.96
CA GLY A 184 9.03 -6.75 -5.29
C GLY A 184 9.29 -8.20 -5.75
N ASN A 185 10.42 -8.75 -5.30
CA ASN A 185 10.78 -10.15 -5.60
C ASN A 185 10.00 -11.11 -4.70
N LEU A 186 8.79 -11.46 -5.14
CA LEU A 186 7.97 -12.46 -4.46
C LEU A 186 8.58 -13.86 -4.61
N PRO A 187 8.52 -14.71 -3.56
CA PRO A 187 8.87 -16.12 -3.64
C PRO A 187 8.05 -16.85 -4.71
N LYS A 188 8.60 -17.97 -5.21
CA LYS A 188 8.02 -18.78 -6.29
C LYS A 188 7.76 -20.24 -5.86
N PRO A 189 6.95 -20.48 -4.82
CA PRO A 189 6.72 -21.82 -4.29
C PRO A 189 5.88 -22.72 -5.20
N THR A 190 6.33 -23.95 -5.37
CA THR A 190 5.63 -24.94 -6.21
C THR A 190 4.37 -25.50 -5.54
N SER A 191 4.34 -25.59 -4.21
CA SER A 191 3.21 -26.11 -3.42
C SER A 191 3.06 -25.40 -2.08
N LEU A 192 1.85 -25.48 -1.52
CA LEU A 192 1.53 -25.07 -0.15
C LEU A 192 0.54 -26.07 0.46
N PRO A 193 0.73 -26.51 1.73
CA PRO A 193 -0.21 -27.40 2.40
C PRO A 193 -1.63 -26.83 2.41
N GLY A 194 -2.61 -27.67 2.07
CA GLY A 194 -4.03 -27.28 2.05
C GLY A 194 -4.43 -26.29 0.95
N GLN A 195 -3.53 -25.95 0.01
CA GLN A 195 -3.81 -25.02 -1.08
C GLN A 195 -3.85 -25.75 -2.45
N PRO A 196 -4.67 -25.28 -3.40
CA PRO A 196 -4.85 -25.96 -4.69
C PRO A 196 -3.66 -25.75 -5.63
N THR A 197 -3.25 -26.80 -6.34
CA THR A 197 -2.15 -26.75 -7.31
C THR A 197 -2.43 -25.89 -8.54
N TYR A 198 -3.67 -25.42 -8.75
CA TYR A 198 -4.08 -24.57 -9.86
C TYR A 198 -4.92 -23.39 -9.38
N TRP A 199 -5.07 -22.37 -10.23
CA TRP A 199 -6.03 -21.29 -9.95
C TRP A 199 -7.45 -21.88 -9.92
N PRO A 200 -8.21 -21.70 -8.83
CA PRO A 200 -9.52 -22.29 -8.64
C PRO A 200 -10.58 -21.45 -9.35
N ALA A 201 -10.55 -21.42 -10.69
CA ALA A 201 -11.34 -20.49 -11.52
C ALA A 201 -12.83 -20.45 -11.14
N VAL A 202 -13.48 -21.62 -11.02
CA VAL A 202 -14.91 -21.72 -10.69
C VAL A 202 -15.20 -21.15 -9.29
N ALA A 203 -14.44 -21.58 -8.28
CA ALA A 203 -14.64 -21.12 -6.90
C ALA A 203 -14.31 -19.62 -6.76
N ALA A 204 -13.25 -19.16 -7.41
CA ALA A 204 -12.84 -17.77 -7.42
C ALA A 204 -13.91 -16.89 -8.07
N GLN A 205 -14.47 -17.30 -9.21
CA GLN A 205 -15.54 -16.57 -9.89
C GLN A 205 -16.82 -16.52 -9.05
N ALA A 206 -17.23 -17.67 -8.47
CA ALA A 206 -18.44 -17.76 -7.66
C ALA A 206 -18.37 -16.93 -6.36
N ASN A 207 -17.18 -16.70 -5.82
CA ASN A 207 -16.97 -15.92 -4.59
C ASN A 207 -16.40 -14.51 -4.84
N SER A 208 -16.28 -14.12 -6.11
CA SER A 208 -15.82 -12.78 -6.50
C SER A 208 -16.96 -11.78 -6.35
N ILE A 209 -16.70 -10.68 -5.64
CA ILE A 209 -17.66 -9.59 -5.41
C ILE A 209 -17.09 -8.31 -6.02
N SER A 210 -17.91 -7.44 -6.63
CA SER A 210 -17.43 -6.14 -7.11
C SER A 210 -16.69 -5.39 -6.00
N LEU A 211 -15.49 -4.87 -6.29
CA LEU A 211 -14.71 -4.16 -5.27
C LEU A 211 -15.45 -2.92 -4.76
N ILE A 212 -16.21 -2.25 -5.63
CA ILE A 212 -17.07 -1.11 -5.24
C ILE A 212 -18.09 -1.58 -4.22
N GLU A 213 -18.78 -2.69 -4.51
CA GLU A 213 -19.77 -3.28 -3.62
C GLU A 213 -19.15 -3.67 -2.26
N VAL A 214 -18.01 -4.36 -2.28
CA VAL A 214 -17.27 -4.74 -1.06
C VAL A 214 -16.97 -3.53 -0.17
N VAL A 215 -16.53 -2.42 -0.78
CA VAL A 215 -16.17 -1.21 -0.04
C VAL A 215 -17.41 -0.45 0.46
N MET A 216 -18.41 -0.24 -0.40
CA MET A 216 -19.58 0.57 -0.09
C MET A 216 -20.51 -0.13 0.91
N GLN A 217 -20.73 -1.44 0.73
CA GLN A 217 -21.57 -2.23 1.62
C GLN A 217 -20.79 -2.83 2.82
N LYS A 218 -19.47 -2.59 2.90
CA LYS A 218 -18.58 -3.07 3.98
C LYS A 218 -18.59 -4.60 4.14
N ILE A 219 -18.79 -5.31 3.03
CA ILE A 219 -18.77 -6.78 2.97
C ILE A 219 -17.36 -7.27 3.29
N ILE A 220 -17.28 -8.41 3.98
CA ILE A 220 -16.03 -9.15 4.18
C ILE A 220 -16.19 -10.45 3.40
N PRO A 221 -15.54 -10.61 2.23
CA PRO A 221 -15.62 -11.85 1.47
C PRO A 221 -15.05 -13.01 2.29
N LYS A 222 -15.66 -14.19 2.15
CA LYS A 222 -15.18 -15.41 2.82
C LYS A 222 -13.95 -15.96 2.07
N PRO A 223 -12.94 -16.49 2.78
CA PRO A 223 -11.81 -17.15 2.15
C PRO A 223 -12.25 -18.43 1.43
N LEU A 224 -11.63 -18.71 0.28
CA LEU A 224 -11.84 -19.97 -0.46
C LEU A 224 -11.25 -21.18 0.27
N TYR A 225 -10.04 -21.00 0.81
CA TYR A 225 -9.30 -22.04 1.53
C TYR A 225 -8.97 -21.51 2.92
N LEU A 226 -9.47 -22.18 3.95
CA LEU A 226 -8.94 -22.06 5.29
C LEU A 226 -7.98 -23.24 5.47
N GLU A 227 -6.80 -23.00 6.06
CA GLU A 227 -6.05 -24.13 6.63
C GLU A 227 -7.02 -24.89 7.53
N ALA A 228 -7.27 -26.16 7.20
CA ALA A 228 -8.02 -27.03 8.09
C ALA A 228 -7.34 -26.93 9.45
N GLU A 229 -8.11 -26.63 10.49
CA GLU A 229 -7.66 -26.82 11.86
C GLU A 229 -6.96 -28.18 11.90
N SER A 230 -5.71 -28.18 12.36
CA SER A 230 -5.01 -29.38 12.76
C SER A 230 -5.86 -30.06 13.83
N LEU A 231 -6.83 -30.87 13.40
CA LEU A 231 -7.49 -31.88 14.20
C LEU A 231 -6.43 -32.94 14.45
N GLU A 232 -5.60 -32.69 15.47
CA GLU A 232 -5.01 -33.76 16.25
C GLU A 232 -6.17 -34.69 16.65
N PRO A 233 -6.19 -35.97 16.23
CA PRO A 233 -7.13 -36.90 16.79
C PRO A 233 -6.80 -37.01 18.28
N LEU A 234 -7.73 -36.60 19.14
CA LEU A 234 -7.72 -36.96 20.55
C LEU A 234 -7.43 -38.45 20.64
N GLN A 235 -6.25 -38.79 21.15
CA GLN A 235 -5.91 -40.15 21.53
C GLN A 235 -7.01 -40.64 22.47
N ILE A 236 -7.82 -41.57 21.96
CA ILE A 236 -8.72 -42.35 22.79
C ILE A 236 -7.81 -43.23 23.65
N LEU A 237 -7.56 -42.77 24.87
CA LEU A 237 -7.04 -43.63 25.93
C LEU A 237 -8.14 -44.64 26.26
N SER A 238 -8.01 -45.84 25.72
CA SER A 238 -8.76 -47.00 26.20
C SER A 238 -8.31 -47.32 27.63
N PRO A 239 -9.20 -47.40 28.62
CA PRO A 239 -8.83 -47.92 29.93
C PRO A 239 -8.64 -49.44 29.85
N THR A 240 -7.54 -49.90 30.42
CA THR A 240 -7.27 -51.31 30.81
C THR A 240 -8.26 -51.81 31.85
#